data_AF-A0A941FNX9-F1
#
_entry.id   AF-A0A941FNX9-F1
#
_cell.length_a   1.000
_cell.length_b   1.000
_cell.length_c   1.000
_cell.angle_alpha   90.00
_cell.angle_beta   90.00
_cell.angle_gamma   90.00
#
_symmetry.space_group_name_H-M   'P 1'
#
loop_
_entity.id
_entity.type
_entity.pdbx_description
1 polymer ?
#
loop_
_entity_poly.entity_id
_entity_poly.type
_entity_poly.pdbx_seq_one_letter_code
_entity_poly.pdbx_strand_id
1 'polypeptide(L)'
;MVSAYGIGDEVNVAPFKIGQSIDAIYSSLYVEPTVDIEVGHSSYRFELSEEDMNMRPLIDLGNINVQLYLDKFTGTVSSIRFLNDSALLKQKPYELTYHGELVTVKDLSDEDMAKVEDGNEQQIFDITNIMRSRFDLKPLEWDAATAEVAYLHSREMKDTLKEPMFLKQRGIWKIVLMQVM
;
A
#
# COMPACT_ATOMS: atom_id res chain seq x y z
N MET A 1 -4.24 -10.96 -13.94
CA MET A 1 -4.19 -9.73 -13.12
C MET A 1 -3.10 -9.92 -12.08
N VAL A 2 -2.26 -8.91 -11.85
CA VAL A 2 -1.12 -9.01 -10.91
C VAL A 2 -1.51 -8.39 -9.55
N SER A 3 -2.20 -7.24 -9.59
CA SER A 3 -2.86 -6.61 -8.45
C SER A 3 -4.10 -5.85 -8.89
N ALA A 4 -5.07 -5.66 -7.99
CA ALA A 4 -6.12 -4.67 -8.12
C ALA A 4 -6.42 -4.03 -6.76
N TYR A 5 -6.70 -2.74 -6.77
CA TYR A 5 -7.14 -1.97 -5.61
C TYR A 5 -8.62 -1.62 -5.77
N GLY A 6 -9.41 -1.86 -4.73
CA GLY A 6 -10.84 -1.58 -4.68
C GLY A 6 -11.18 -0.63 -3.55
N ILE A 7 -11.89 0.45 -3.89
CA ILE A 7 -12.39 1.47 -2.96
C ILE A 7 -13.72 2.02 -3.49
N GLY A 8 -14.60 2.43 -2.59
CA GLY A 8 -15.93 2.95 -2.92
C GLY A 8 -17.02 1.91 -2.68
N ASP A 9 -18.23 2.40 -2.43
CA ASP A 9 -19.28 1.58 -1.79
C ASP A 9 -19.97 0.61 -2.76
N GLU A 10 -19.82 0.83 -4.07
CA GLU A 10 -20.42 -0.01 -5.13
C GLU A 10 -19.44 -1.07 -5.69
N VAL A 11 -18.20 -1.11 -5.22
CA VAL A 11 -17.20 -2.05 -5.74
C VAL A 11 -17.44 -3.45 -5.16
N ASN A 12 -17.59 -4.44 -6.04
CA ASN A 12 -17.68 -5.84 -5.63
C ASN A 12 -16.30 -6.39 -5.26
N VAL A 13 -16.09 -6.67 -3.98
CA VAL A 13 -14.83 -7.18 -3.42
C VAL A 13 -15.01 -8.50 -2.67
N ALA A 14 -16.00 -9.30 -3.10
CA ALA A 14 -16.30 -10.59 -2.48
C ALA A 14 -15.05 -11.49 -2.34
N PRO A 15 -14.93 -12.27 -1.25
CA PRO A 15 -15.94 -12.48 -0.20
C PRO A 15 -16.04 -11.35 0.84
N PHE A 16 -15.20 -10.33 0.74
CA PHE A 16 -15.20 -9.16 1.62
C PHE A 16 -16.21 -8.11 1.16
N LYS A 17 -16.42 -7.09 2.00
CA LYS A 17 -17.25 -5.92 1.70
C LYS A 17 -16.57 -4.66 2.22
N ILE A 18 -16.62 -3.58 1.44
CA ILE A 18 -16.28 -2.25 1.94
C ILE A 18 -17.27 -1.89 3.06
N GLY A 19 -16.76 -1.35 4.16
CA GLY A 19 -17.52 -0.99 5.36
C GLY A 19 -17.79 -2.12 6.35
N GLN A 20 -17.42 -3.37 6.07
CA GLN A 20 -17.57 -4.45 7.07
C GLN A 20 -16.57 -4.27 8.21
N SER A 21 -16.95 -4.67 9.43
CA SER A 21 -16.05 -4.60 10.59
C SER A 21 -14.95 -5.65 10.51
N ILE A 22 -13.77 -5.31 11.05
CA ILE A 22 -12.66 -6.27 11.17
C ILE A 22 -13.04 -7.47 12.05
N ASP A 23 -13.82 -7.25 13.11
CA ASP A 23 -14.31 -8.31 14.01
C ASP A 23 -15.09 -9.39 13.27
N ALA A 24 -15.91 -9.00 12.29
CA ALA A 24 -16.69 -9.96 11.49
C ALA A 24 -15.75 -10.83 10.62
N ILE A 25 -14.66 -10.25 10.11
CA ILE A 25 -13.66 -10.98 9.33
C ILE A 25 -12.95 -11.98 10.24
N TYR A 26 -12.41 -11.53 11.37
CA TYR A 26 -11.65 -12.37 12.31
C TYR A 26 -12.51 -13.44 12.99
N SER A 27 -13.82 -13.23 13.09
CA SER A 27 -14.76 -14.26 13.56
C SER A 27 -14.97 -15.40 12.56
N SER A 28 -14.72 -15.15 11.27
CA SER A 28 -14.97 -16.10 10.18
C SER A 28 -13.70 -16.67 9.56
N LEU A 29 -12.58 -15.98 9.75
CA LEU A 29 -11.31 -16.29 9.14
C LEU A 29 -10.19 -16.15 10.17
N TYR A 30 -9.33 -17.16 10.24
CA TYR A 30 -8.10 -17.07 10.99
C TYR A 30 -7.06 -16.31 10.18
N VAL A 31 -6.60 -15.16 10.71
CA VAL A 31 -5.58 -14.33 10.08
C VAL A 31 -4.27 -14.52 10.80
N GLU A 32 -3.27 -15.01 10.08
CA GLU A 32 -1.94 -15.30 10.61
C GLU A 32 -1.07 -14.04 10.62
N PRO A 33 -0.18 -13.87 11.62
CA PRO A 33 0.79 -12.79 11.63
C PRO A 33 1.92 -12.99 10.62
N THR A 34 1.91 -14.10 9.88
CA THR A 34 2.94 -14.44 8.90
C THR A 34 2.32 -14.94 7.60
N VAL A 35 2.93 -14.59 6.47
CA VAL A 35 2.59 -15.16 5.16
C VAL A 35 3.86 -15.66 4.49
N ASP A 36 3.86 -16.94 4.13
CA ASP A 36 4.98 -17.63 3.52
C ASP A 36 4.78 -17.77 2.00
N ILE A 37 5.81 -17.48 1.22
CA ILE A 37 5.82 -17.62 -0.24
C ILE A 37 7.08 -18.37 -0.67
N GLU A 38 6.90 -19.36 -1.55
CA GLU A 38 7.99 -20.11 -2.16
C GLU A 38 8.09 -19.81 -3.66
N VAL A 39 9.30 -19.50 -4.13
CA VAL A 39 9.57 -19.30 -5.57
C VAL A 39 10.85 -20.05 -5.95
N GLY A 40 10.69 -21.19 -6.62
CA GLY A 40 11.82 -22.04 -7.02
C GLY A 40 12.57 -22.59 -5.80
N HIS A 41 13.80 -22.12 -5.56
CA HIS A 41 14.61 -22.48 -4.40
C HIS A 41 14.64 -21.40 -3.30
N SER A 42 13.93 -20.30 -3.51
CA SER A 42 13.85 -19.19 -2.56
C SER A 42 12.59 -19.30 -1.72
N SER A 43 12.68 -18.91 -0.46
CA SER A 43 11.54 -18.76 0.45
C SER A 43 11.51 -17.36 1.05
N TYR A 44 10.29 -16.87 1.26
CA TYR A 44 10.00 -15.52 1.73
C TYR A 44 8.97 -15.62 2.84
N ARG A 45 9.17 -14.88 3.93
CA ARG A 45 8.21 -14.77 5.02
C ARG A 45 7.93 -13.31 5.29
N PHE A 46 6.69 -12.91 5.04
CA PHE A 46 6.19 -11.63 5.53
C PHE A 46 5.80 -11.77 6.99
N GLU A 47 6.19 -10.79 7.80
CA GLU A 47 5.85 -10.71 9.22
C GLU A 47 5.05 -9.43 9.46
N LEU A 48 3.84 -9.59 9.99
CA LEU A 48 2.92 -8.52 10.29
C LEU A 48 3.10 -8.13 11.75
N SER A 49 3.36 -6.85 12.00
CA SER A 49 3.34 -6.29 13.35
C SER A 49 1.90 -6.27 13.92
N GLU A 50 1.76 -6.04 15.23
CA GLU A 50 0.44 -5.79 15.82
C GLU A 50 -0.27 -4.61 15.15
N GLU A 51 0.48 -3.59 14.73
CA GLU A 51 -0.08 -2.43 14.02
C GLU A 51 -0.60 -2.84 12.63
N ASP A 52 0.16 -3.67 11.90
CA ASP A 52 -0.27 -4.20 10.60
C ASP A 52 -1.52 -5.06 10.72
N MET A 53 -1.57 -5.93 11.73
CA MET A 53 -2.75 -6.76 12.02
C MET A 53 -4.00 -5.93 12.35
N ASN A 54 -3.84 -4.70 12.86
CA ASN A 54 -4.96 -3.85 13.26
C ASN A 54 -5.32 -2.76 12.24
N MET A 55 -4.43 -2.41 11.31
CA MET A 55 -4.67 -1.35 10.32
C MET A 55 -4.69 -1.84 8.89
N ARG A 56 -3.91 -2.88 8.58
CA ARG A 56 -3.74 -3.39 7.22
C ARG A 56 -3.41 -4.88 7.17
N PRO A 57 -4.28 -5.76 7.68
CA PRO A 57 -3.97 -7.19 7.70
C PRO A 57 -3.83 -7.77 6.29
N LEU A 58 -2.92 -8.74 6.16
CA LEU A 58 -2.72 -9.53 4.97
C LEU A 58 -3.36 -10.89 5.18
N ILE A 59 -4.21 -11.28 4.23
CA ILE A 59 -4.91 -12.55 4.24
C ILE A 59 -4.43 -13.36 3.05
N ASP A 60 -3.88 -14.53 3.30
CA ASP A 60 -3.61 -15.51 2.26
C ASP A 60 -4.87 -16.36 2.01
N LEU A 61 -5.31 -16.41 0.75
CA LEU A 61 -6.41 -17.27 0.29
C LEU A 61 -5.91 -18.44 -0.56
N GLY A 62 -4.59 -18.70 -0.55
CA GLY A 62 -3.89 -19.80 -1.21
C GLY A 62 -3.52 -19.53 -2.66
N ASN A 63 -4.37 -18.85 -3.44
CA ASN A 63 -4.08 -18.47 -4.83
C ASN A 63 -3.86 -16.96 -5.02
N ILE A 64 -4.22 -16.17 -4.00
CA ILE A 64 -4.13 -14.72 -3.99
C ILE A 64 -4.02 -14.24 -2.56
N ASN A 65 -3.27 -13.15 -2.38
CA ASN A 65 -3.17 -12.42 -1.14
C ASN A 65 -4.12 -11.23 -1.17
N VAL A 66 -4.71 -10.93 -0.02
CA VAL A 66 -5.64 -9.83 0.16
C VAL A 66 -5.14 -8.94 1.28
N GLN A 67 -4.73 -7.72 0.91
CA GLN A 67 -4.43 -6.68 1.89
C GLN A 67 -5.70 -5.86 2.12
N LEU A 68 -6.20 -5.85 3.34
CA LEU A 68 -7.27 -4.96 3.76
C LEU A 68 -6.66 -3.64 4.22
N TYR A 69 -7.36 -2.52 4.04
CA TYR A 69 -7.02 -1.25 4.68
C TYR A 69 -8.18 -0.85 5.57
N LEU A 70 -7.90 -0.67 6.85
CA LEU A 70 -8.90 -0.37 7.86
C LEU A 70 -8.91 1.12 8.18
N ASP A 71 -10.11 1.65 8.32
CA ASP A 71 -10.28 2.93 8.98
C ASP A 71 -10.16 2.70 10.49
N LYS A 72 -9.06 3.19 11.07
CA LYS A 72 -8.75 3.03 12.51
C LYS A 72 -9.79 3.65 13.44
N PHE A 73 -10.59 4.61 12.98
CA PHE A 73 -11.60 5.27 13.81
C PHE A 73 -12.91 4.50 13.84
N THR A 74 -13.28 3.89 12.71
CA THR A 74 -14.54 3.13 12.59
C THR A 74 -14.35 1.62 12.76
N GLY A 75 -13.12 1.10 12.65
CA GLY A 75 -12.83 -0.33 12.71
C GLY A 75 -13.34 -1.11 11.48
N THR A 76 -13.56 -0.42 10.36
CA THR A 76 -14.17 -0.99 9.15
C THR A 76 -13.22 -1.02 7.96
N VAL A 77 -13.47 -1.94 7.02
CA VAL A 77 -12.73 -2.03 5.75
C VAL A 77 -12.99 -0.79 4.91
N SER A 78 -11.97 0.05 4.78
CA SER A 78 -11.99 1.25 3.97
C SER A 78 -11.72 0.96 2.50
N SER A 79 -10.77 0.06 2.23
CA SER A 79 -10.41 -0.40 0.90
C SER A 79 -9.72 -1.75 0.97
N ILE A 80 -9.50 -2.35 -0.19
CA ILE A 80 -8.91 -3.68 -0.33
C ILE A 80 -7.93 -3.69 -1.50
N ARG A 81 -6.89 -4.52 -1.40
CA ARG A 81 -5.98 -4.80 -2.50
C ARG A 81 -5.80 -6.29 -2.65
N PHE A 82 -6.12 -6.78 -3.82
CA PHE A 82 -5.82 -8.15 -4.25
C PHE A 82 -4.43 -8.17 -4.89
N LEU A 83 -3.61 -9.16 -4.53
CA LEU A 83 -2.21 -9.29 -4.93
C LEU A 83 -1.89 -10.75 -5.20
N ASN A 84 -1.28 -11.06 -6.34
CA ASN A 84 -0.57 -12.34 -6.42
C ASN A 84 0.79 -12.25 -5.70
N ASP A 85 1.42 -13.40 -5.48
CA ASP A 85 2.71 -13.50 -4.78
C ASP A 85 3.79 -12.62 -5.41
N SER A 86 3.84 -12.59 -6.75
CA SER A 86 4.82 -11.76 -7.48
C SER A 86 4.63 -10.27 -7.19
N ALA A 87 3.39 -9.78 -7.15
CA ALA A 87 3.09 -8.38 -6.80
C ALA A 87 3.44 -8.09 -5.34
N LEU A 88 3.06 -8.98 -4.43
CA LEU A 88 3.34 -8.82 -3.00
C LEU A 88 4.85 -8.80 -2.73
N LEU A 89 5.63 -9.70 -3.32
CA LEU A 89 7.09 -9.74 -3.23
C LEU A 89 7.79 -8.51 -3.83
N LYS A 90 7.19 -7.87 -4.84
CA LYS A 90 7.71 -6.62 -5.40
C LYS A 90 7.36 -5.41 -4.54
N GLN A 91 6.15 -5.36 -3.98
CA GLN A 91 5.68 -4.26 -3.14
C GLN A 91 6.31 -4.27 -1.75
N LYS A 92 6.60 -5.46 -1.20
CA LYS A 92 7.19 -5.65 0.14
C LYS A 92 6.51 -4.78 1.23
N PRO A 93 5.17 -4.84 1.39
CA PRO A 93 4.44 -3.91 2.25
C PRO A 93 4.64 -4.13 3.76
N TYR A 94 5.25 -5.26 4.15
CA TYR A 94 5.54 -5.66 5.53
C TYR A 94 7.02 -6.04 5.69
N GLU A 95 7.43 -6.30 6.92
CA GLU A 95 8.75 -6.86 7.19
C GLU A 95 8.90 -8.21 6.46
N LEU A 96 10.06 -8.42 5.85
CA LEU A 96 10.31 -9.55 4.96
C LEU A 96 11.64 -10.21 5.33
N THR A 97 11.55 -11.46 5.78
CA THR A 97 12.71 -12.36 5.88
C THR A 97 12.74 -13.28 4.66
N TYR A 98 13.93 -13.66 4.20
CA TYR A 98 14.06 -14.52 3.01
C TYR A 98 15.30 -15.40 3.05
N HIS A 99 15.22 -16.53 2.36
CA HIS A 99 16.34 -17.40 2.04
C HIS A 99 16.45 -17.58 0.52
N GLY A 100 17.67 -17.58 -0.01
CA GLY A 100 17.92 -17.63 -1.45
C GLY A 100 18.06 -16.24 -2.05
N GLU A 101 17.40 -16.00 -3.18
CA GLU A 101 17.51 -14.77 -3.96
C GLU A 101 16.40 -13.77 -3.58
N LEU A 102 16.74 -12.51 -3.38
CA LEU A 102 15.74 -11.47 -3.16
C LEU A 102 15.14 -11.03 -4.49
N VAL A 103 13.80 -10.96 -4.58
CA VAL A 103 13.14 -10.36 -5.75
C VAL A 103 13.59 -8.90 -5.90
N THR A 104 14.19 -8.59 -7.04
CA THR A 104 14.58 -7.23 -7.43
C THR A 104 13.56 -6.65 -8.40
N VAL A 105 13.36 -5.33 -8.31
CA VAL A 105 12.58 -4.57 -9.28
C VAL A 105 13.58 -3.81 -10.14
N LYS A 106 13.36 -3.82 -11.45
CA LYS A 106 14.20 -3.05 -12.38
C LYS A 106 13.92 -1.57 -12.17
N ASP A 107 14.98 -0.77 -12.09
CA ASP A 107 14.84 0.68 -12.09
C ASP A 107 14.16 1.15 -13.37
N LEU A 108 13.23 2.09 -13.21
CA LEU A 108 12.54 2.74 -14.31
C LEU A 108 13.43 3.84 -14.91
N SER A 109 13.20 4.14 -16.19
CA SER A 109 13.79 5.32 -16.81
C SER A 109 13.19 6.60 -16.21
N ASP A 110 13.86 7.74 -16.31
CA ASP A 110 13.31 9.02 -15.84
C ASP A 110 11.96 9.34 -16.51
N GLU A 111 11.80 8.98 -17.78
CA GLU A 111 10.54 9.17 -18.52
C GLU A 111 9.42 8.28 -17.98
N ASP A 112 9.71 7.01 -17.65
CA ASP A 112 8.71 6.10 -17.07
C ASP A 112 8.40 6.47 -15.62
N MET A 113 9.38 6.95 -14.86
CA MET A 113 9.17 7.48 -13.52
C MET A 113 8.23 8.68 -13.55
N ALA A 114 8.38 9.61 -14.49
CA ALA A 114 7.46 10.74 -14.62
C ALA A 114 6.01 10.29 -14.85
N LYS A 115 5.79 9.26 -15.68
CA LYS A 115 4.45 8.68 -15.89
C LYS A 115 3.89 8.03 -14.62
N VAL A 116 4.75 7.41 -13.81
CA VAL A 116 4.36 6.85 -12.50
C VAL A 116 4.00 7.96 -11.52
N GLU A 117 4.78 9.04 -11.47
CA GLU A 117 4.54 10.21 -10.62
C GLU A 117 3.20 10.86 -10.99
N ASP A 118 2.94 11.15 -12.27
CA ASP A 118 1.65 11.68 -12.76
C ASP A 118 0.48 10.75 -12.41
N GLY A 119 0.66 9.44 -12.61
CA GLY A 119 -0.36 8.44 -12.31
C GLY A 119 -0.65 8.31 -10.81
N ASN A 120 0.36 8.45 -9.96
CA ASN A 120 0.22 8.43 -8.50
C ASN A 120 -0.51 9.68 -8.01
N GLU A 121 -0.20 10.84 -8.57
CA GLU A 121 -0.83 12.11 -8.25
C GLU A 121 -2.35 12.06 -8.48
N GLN A 122 -2.76 11.62 -9.68
CA GLN A 122 -4.17 11.49 -10.02
C GLN A 122 -4.87 10.44 -9.14
N GLN A 123 -4.22 9.30 -8.87
CA GLN A 123 -4.79 8.26 -8.00
C GLN A 123 -5.01 8.76 -6.58
N ILE A 124 -4.06 9.52 -6.01
CA ILE A 124 -4.21 10.09 -4.66
C ILE A 124 -5.39 11.07 -4.62
N PHE A 125 -5.55 11.91 -5.64
CA PHE A 125 -6.67 12.84 -5.74
C PHE A 125 -8.02 12.12 -5.81
N ASP A 126 -8.13 11.11 -6.67
CA ASP A 126 -9.36 10.33 -6.86
C ASP A 126 -9.71 9.55 -5.58
N ILE A 127 -8.74 8.84 -4.99
CA ILE A 127 -8.93 8.11 -3.73
C ILE A 127 -9.35 9.07 -2.62
N THR A 128 -8.75 10.25 -2.53
CA THR A 128 -9.12 11.28 -1.56
C THR A 128 -10.58 11.69 -1.72
N ASN A 129 -11.04 11.92 -2.94
CA ASN A 129 -12.42 12.30 -3.20
C ASN A 129 -13.43 11.17 -2.95
N ILE A 130 -13.04 9.91 -3.21
CA ILE A 130 -13.86 8.75 -2.83
C ILE A 130 -14.00 8.66 -1.29
N MET A 131 -12.91 8.86 -0.55
CA MET A 131 -12.95 8.92 0.91
C MET A 131 -13.83 10.07 1.39
N ARG A 132 -13.75 11.26 0.78
CA ARG A 132 -14.60 12.40 1.13
C ARG A 132 -16.08 12.12 0.89
N SER A 133 -16.43 11.52 -0.25
CA SER A 133 -17.80 11.16 -0.57
C SER A 133 -18.38 10.17 0.44
N ARG A 134 -17.58 9.23 0.95
CA ARG A 134 -18.00 8.29 2.00
C ARG A 134 -18.43 8.99 3.30
N PHE A 135 -17.86 10.16 3.59
CA PHE A 135 -18.19 10.96 4.77
C PHE A 135 -19.12 12.14 4.43
N ASP A 136 -19.85 12.06 3.32
CA ASP A 136 -20.78 13.11 2.84
C ASP A 136 -20.12 14.50 2.68
N LEU A 137 -18.81 14.52 2.43
CA LEU A 137 -18.06 15.76 2.19
C LEU A 137 -18.02 16.05 0.69
N LYS A 138 -18.15 17.33 0.35
CA LYS A 138 -18.01 17.80 -1.04
C LYS A 138 -16.64 17.40 -1.61
N PRO A 139 -16.55 16.92 -2.86
CA PRO A 139 -15.27 16.63 -3.49
C PRO A 139 -14.40 17.89 -3.57
N LEU A 140 -13.10 17.71 -3.52
CA LEU A 140 -12.11 18.73 -3.83
C LEU A 140 -12.03 18.91 -5.34
N GLU A 141 -11.75 20.13 -5.76
CA GLU A 141 -11.41 20.45 -7.15
C GLU A 141 -9.90 20.40 -7.33
N TRP A 142 -9.48 20.02 -8.53
CA TRP A 142 -8.06 20.01 -8.89
C TRP A 142 -7.52 21.43 -9.00
N ASP A 143 -6.39 21.72 -8.37
CA ASP A 143 -5.69 22.99 -8.49
C ASP A 143 -4.24 22.76 -8.95
N ALA A 144 -3.96 23.14 -10.20
CA ALA A 144 -2.67 22.88 -10.84
C ALA A 144 -1.50 23.61 -10.17
N ALA A 145 -1.74 24.81 -9.63
CA ALA A 145 -0.69 25.57 -8.95
C ALA A 145 -0.29 24.91 -7.62
N THR A 146 -1.27 24.40 -6.86
CA THR A 146 -1.02 23.66 -5.62
C THR A 146 -0.33 22.32 -5.90
N ALA A 147 -0.74 21.62 -6.96
CA ALA A 147 -0.09 20.40 -7.44
C ALA A 147 1.40 20.63 -7.76
N GLU A 148 1.72 21.68 -8.52
CA GLU A 148 3.10 22.05 -8.86
C GLU A 148 3.94 22.32 -7.59
N VAL A 149 3.40 23.08 -6.63
CA VAL A 149 4.09 23.34 -5.35
C VAL A 149 4.35 22.05 -4.57
N ALA A 150 3.38 21.13 -4.51
CA ALA A 150 3.51 19.84 -3.82
C ALA A 150 4.54 18.92 -4.49
N TYR A 151 4.57 18.90 -5.83
CA TYR A 151 5.56 18.17 -6.61
C TYR A 151 6.98 18.69 -6.34
N LEU A 152 7.18 20.02 -6.43
CA LEU A 152 8.47 20.64 -6.16
C LEU A 152 8.96 20.38 -4.74
N HIS A 153 8.05 20.40 -3.75
CA HIS A 153 8.38 20.06 -2.38
C HIS A 153 8.83 18.60 -2.23
N SER A 154 8.12 17.66 -2.86
CA SER A 154 8.48 16.23 -2.85
C SER A 154 9.84 15.97 -3.50
N ARG A 155 10.13 16.69 -4.59
CA ARG A 155 11.44 16.70 -5.27
C ARG A 155 12.56 17.20 -4.37
N GLU A 156 12.34 18.33 -3.68
CA GLU A 156 13.29 18.89 -2.73
C GLU A 156 13.62 17.89 -1.62
N MET A 157 12.60 17.30 -0.98
CA MET A 157 12.79 16.30 0.08
C MET A 157 13.61 15.09 -0.41
N LYS A 158 13.31 14.58 -1.62
CA LYS A 158 14.05 13.47 -2.23
C LYS A 158 15.53 13.80 -2.44
N ASP A 159 15.84 15.03 -2.83
CA ASP A 159 17.21 15.45 -3.10
C ASP A 159 17.98 15.82 -1.82
N THR A 160 17.34 16.44 -0.82
CA THR A 160 17.95 16.69 0.50
C THR A 160 18.34 15.39 1.23
N LEU A 161 17.56 14.32 1.07
CA LEU A 161 17.86 13.01 1.66
C LEU A 161 19.11 12.33 1.05
N LYS A 162 19.64 12.85 -0.06
CA LYS A 162 20.89 12.37 -0.68
C LYS A 162 22.13 13.05 -0.07
N GLU A 163 21.97 14.03 0.83
CA GLU A 163 23.10 14.64 1.53
C GLU A 163 23.65 13.75 2.66
N PRO A 164 24.98 13.62 2.80
CA PRO A 164 25.62 12.65 3.70
C PRO A 164 25.33 12.85 5.20
N MET A 165 24.79 14.00 5.62
CA MET A 165 24.47 14.27 7.04
C MET A 165 23.24 13.49 7.54
N PHE A 166 22.28 13.17 6.68
CA PHE A 166 21.00 12.54 7.08
C PHE A 166 21.07 11.00 7.22
N LEU A 167 22.10 10.36 6.66
CA LEU A 167 22.25 8.90 6.67
C LEU A 167 22.52 8.30 8.06
N LYS A 168 22.79 9.13 9.08
CA LYS A 168 23.15 8.70 10.44
C LYS A 168 21.95 8.48 11.40
N GLN A 169 20.72 8.84 11.01
CA GLN A 169 19.51 8.70 11.86
C GLN A 169 18.47 7.71 11.29
N ARG A 170 18.94 6.63 10.63
CA ARG A 170 18.10 5.63 9.96
C ARG A 170 17.50 4.58 10.92
N GLY A 171 16.51 5.01 11.71
CA GLY A 171 15.63 4.09 12.45
C GLY A 171 14.15 4.16 12.08
N ILE A 172 13.63 5.35 11.73
CA ILE A 172 12.17 5.59 11.78
C ILE A 172 11.59 6.08 10.43
N TRP A 173 12.40 6.64 9.53
CA TRP A 173 11.89 7.34 8.33
C TRP A 173 11.81 6.49 7.05
N LYS A 174 12.21 5.20 7.10
CA LYS A 174 12.19 4.33 5.91
C LYS A 174 10.78 3.98 5.42
N ILE A 175 9.78 4.11 6.29
CA ILE A 175 8.38 3.76 6.03
C ILE A 175 7.68 4.86 5.21
N VAL A 176 8.07 6.13 5.35
CA VAL A 176 7.41 7.26 4.65
C VAL A 176 7.80 7.30 3.16
N LEU A 177 9.02 6.86 2.79
CA LEU A 177 9.48 6.95 1.40
C LEU A 177 8.86 5.93 0.45
N MET A 178 8.37 4.79 0.96
CA MET A 178 7.85 3.71 0.12
C MET A 178 6.37 3.89 -0.28
N GLN A 179 5.75 4.98 0.18
CA GLN A 179 4.37 5.35 -0.14
C GLN A 179 4.27 6.62 -1.00
N VAL A 180 5.39 7.31 -1.26
CA VAL A 180 5.45 8.58 -2.02
C VAL A 180 6.45 8.50 -3.19
N MET A 181 6.94 7.29 -3.53
CA MET A 181 7.73 7.03 -4.73
C MET A 181 7.12 5.90 -5.54
#